data_AF-A0A2V6WW08-F1
#
_entry.id   AF-A0A2V6WW08-F1
#
_cell.length_a   1.000
_cell.length_b   1.000
_cell.length_c   1.000
_cell.angle_alpha   90.00
_cell.angle_beta   90.00
_cell.angle_gamma   90.00
#
_symmetry.space_group_name_H-M   'P 1'
#
loop_
_entity.id
_entity.type
_entity.pdbx_description
1 polymer ?
#
loop_
_entity_poly.entity_id
_entity_poly.type
_entity_poly.pdbx_seq_one_letter_code
_entity_poly.pdbx_strand_id
1 'polypeptide(L)'
;MIRRRLVAAVLGLAASIVPCTPSRSQTAPANAPATNAPAASAPASGSRKTDSQQPLTVDADKMERFGKQGLVIFSGNVVARQNNAVQYADRVEVY
;
A
#
# COMPACT_ATOMS: atom_id res chain seq x y z
N MET A 1 -22.79 17.54 23.57
CA MET A 1 -21.43 18.04 23.24
C MET A 1 -21.26 17.93 21.72
N ILE A 2 -21.63 18.96 20.94
CA ILE A 2 -20.75 19.98 20.31
C ILE A 2 -19.87 19.34 19.20
N ARG A 3 -20.34 19.23 17.96
CA ARG A 3 -20.33 20.21 16.82
C ARG A 3 -18.95 20.43 16.16
N ARG A 4 -18.97 20.32 14.81
CA ARG A 4 -18.00 20.82 13.79
C ARG A 4 -16.75 19.93 13.62
N ARG A 5 -16.36 19.55 12.40
CA ARG A 5 -16.06 20.44 11.28
C ARG A 5 -16.38 19.82 9.91
N LEU A 6 -17.12 20.59 9.10
CA LEU A 6 -17.09 20.54 7.64
C LEU A 6 -15.69 20.94 7.15
N VAL A 7 -15.16 20.21 6.17
CA VAL A 7 -14.22 20.76 5.18
C VAL A 7 -14.73 20.34 3.81
N ALA A 8 -15.17 21.33 3.06
CA ALA A 8 -15.45 21.27 1.64
C ALA A 8 -14.20 21.73 0.87
N ALA A 9 -13.83 21.01 -0.19
CA ALA A 9 -12.96 21.47 -1.27
C ALA A 9 -13.16 20.49 -2.45
N VAL A 10 -14.06 20.77 -3.41
CA VAL A 10 -13.89 21.62 -4.62
C VAL A 10 -13.21 20.88 -5.78
N LEU A 11 -13.95 20.81 -6.91
CA LEU A 11 -13.59 20.76 -8.35
C LEU A 11 -12.33 19.97 -8.77
N GLY A 12 -12.34 19.09 -9.77
CA GLY A 12 -13.06 19.13 -11.05
C GLY A 12 -12.26 19.88 -12.12
N LEU A 13 -11.52 19.18 -13.01
CA LEU A 13 -11.11 19.59 -14.38
C LEU A 13 -10.23 18.46 -14.97
N ALA A 14 -10.68 17.67 -15.95
CA ALA A 14 -10.71 17.91 -17.41
C ALA A 14 -9.46 17.41 -18.16
N ALA A 15 -9.76 16.83 -19.33
CA ALA A 15 -8.89 16.07 -20.23
C ALA A 15 -7.96 16.92 -21.10
N SER A 16 -6.90 16.30 -21.65
CA SER A 16 -6.13 16.63 -22.89
C SER A 16 -4.94 15.62 -22.95
N ILE A 17 -4.84 14.57 -23.77
CA ILE A 17 -4.72 14.40 -25.24
C ILE A 17 -3.45 15.04 -25.89
N VAL A 18 -2.34 14.26 -26.01
CA VAL A 18 -1.46 13.97 -27.20
C VAL A 18 -0.67 15.17 -27.87
N PRO A 19 0.42 15.05 -28.70
CA PRO A 19 1.57 14.11 -28.91
C PRO A 19 3.00 14.79 -29.01
N CYS A 20 4.04 14.00 -29.38
CA CYS A 20 5.10 14.31 -30.39
C CYS A 20 6.53 14.76 -29.97
N THR A 21 7.46 13.78 -30.01
CA THR A 21 8.84 13.73 -30.59
C THR A 21 9.87 14.89 -30.41
N PRO A 22 11.13 14.75 -30.89
CA PRO A 22 12.27 14.08 -30.26
C PRO A 22 13.41 15.08 -29.93
N SER A 23 14.43 14.67 -29.17
CA SER A 23 15.75 15.31 -29.29
C SER A 23 16.88 14.35 -28.99
N ARG A 24 17.64 14.03 -30.05
CA ARG A 24 18.92 13.32 -30.02
C ARG A 24 20.00 14.35 -30.33
N SER A 25 20.91 14.59 -29.38
CA SER A 25 22.25 15.21 -29.47
C SER A 25 22.59 15.72 -28.04
N GLN A 26 23.78 15.65 -27.47
CA GLN A 26 25.13 15.34 -27.95
C GLN A 26 26.05 15.26 -26.71
N THR A 27 27.13 14.49 -26.84
CA THR A 27 28.46 14.68 -26.21
C THR A 27 28.64 14.73 -24.68
N ALA A 28 29.29 13.68 -24.16
CA ALA A 28 30.23 13.72 -23.02
C ALA A 28 31.35 14.76 -23.28
N PRO A 29 32.09 15.31 -22.28
CA PRO A 29 32.68 14.58 -21.13
C PRO A 29 32.81 15.38 -19.82
N ALA A 30 33.50 14.76 -18.85
CA ALA A 30 34.32 15.33 -17.78
C ALA A 30 33.87 14.98 -16.35
N ASN A 31 34.62 14.03 -15.79
CA ASN A 31 34.69 13.69 -14.38
C ASN A 31 34.95 14.94 -13.51
N ALA A 32 34.18 15.10 -12.45
CA ALA A 32 34.62 15.76 -11.22
C ALA A 32 34.10 14.92 -10.02
N PRO A 33 35.00 14.29 -9.23
CA PRO A 33 34.58 13.58 -8.02
C PRO A 33 34.26 14.60 -6.93
N ALA A 34 32.98 14.77 -6.61
CA ALA A 34 32.55 15.43 -5.38
C ALA A 34 32.66 14.43 -4.22
N THR A 35 33.76 14.52 -3.49
CA THR A 35 33.91 13.89 -2.16
C THR A 35 32.92 14.53 -1.20
N ASN A 36 31.73 13.94 -1.07
CA ASN A 36 30.79 14.26 0.00
C ASN A 36 31.07 13.30 1.17
N ALA A 37 31.61 13.86 2.25
CA ALA A 37 31.87 13.17 3.51
C ALA A 37 30.59 12.52 4.07
N PRO A 38 30.66 11.34 4.72
CA PRO A 38 29.48 10.70 5.28
C PRO A 38 29.00 11.47 6.50
N ALA A 39 27.81 12.07 6.40
CA ALA A 39 27.06 12.53 7.56
C ALA A 39 26.70 11.31 8.42
N ALA A 40 27.05 11.38 9.70
CA ALA A 40 26.80 10.36 10.70
C ALA A 40 25.33 9.92 10.70
N SER A 41 25.07 8.69 10.28
CA SER A 41 23.75 8.06 10.37
C SER A 41 23.56 7.55 11.79
N ALA A 42 22.92 8.33 12.65
CA ALA A 42 22.32 7.80 13.86
C ALA A 42 21.10 6.96 13.46
N PRO A 43 21.03 5.64 13.76
CA PRO A 43 19.83 4.88 13.47
C PRO A 43 18.71 5.34 14.40
N ALA A 44 17.72 5.98 13.80
CA ALA A 44 16.43 6.29 14.38
C ALA A 44 15.76 5.01 14.90
N SER A 45 15.25 5.07 16.13
CA SER A 45 14.42 4.03 16.74
C SER A 45 13.26 3.67 15.82
N GLY A 46 13.39 2.51 15.16
CA GLY A 46 12.50 2.05 14.09
C GLY A 46 11.09 1.77 14.58
N SER A 47 10.14 2.39 13.88
CA SER A 47 8.69 2.33 14.03
C SER A 47 8.13 0.91 13.98
N ARG A 48 7.52 0.44 15.07
CA ARG A 48 6.75 -0.82 15.16
C ARG A 48 5.38 -0.77 14.45
N LYS A 49 5.16 0.17 13.51
CA LYS A 49 3.82 0.55 13.00
C LYS A 49 3.55 0.21 11.53
N THR A 50 4.48 -0.47 10.85
CA THR A 50 4.32 -0.79 9.43
C THR A 50 3.96 -2.25 9.17
N ASP A 51 4.26 -3.16 10.11
CA ASP A 51 4.00 -4.59 9.89
C ASP A 51 2.50 -4.86 9.76
N SER A 52 1.62 -4.34 10.61
CA SER A 52 0.16 -4.59 10.50
C SER A 52 -0.55 -3.95 9.28
N GLN A 53 0.18 -3.38 8.33
CA GLN A 53 -0.39 -2.55 7.26
C GLN A 53 -0.66 -3.31 5.96
N GLN A 54 -0.16 -4.54 5.79
CA GLN A 54 -0.44 -5.31 4.57
C GLN A 54 -1.88 -5.84 4.56
N PRO A 55 -2.52 -5.87 3.39
CA PRO A 55 -3.84 -6.46 3.24
C PRO A 55 -3.81 -7.96 3.60
N LEU A 56 -4.89 -8.41 4.24
CA LEU A 56 -5.13 -9.83 4.50
C LEU A 56 -5.74 -10.45 3.24
N THR A 57 -5.04 -11.41 2.64
CA THR A 57 -5.55 -12.19 1.51
C THR A 57 -5.97 -13.57 2.00
N VAL A 58 -7.19 -14.00 1.71
CA VAL A 58 -7.71 -15.32 2.10
C VAL A 58 -8.11 -16.09 0.84
N ASP A 59 -7.57 -17.30 0.69
CA ASP A 59 -7.95 -18.29 -0.33
C ASP A 59 -8.71 -19.43 0.36
N ALA A 60 -9.83 -19.88 -0.23
CA ALA A 60 -10.68 -20.92 0.34
C ALA A 60 -11.62 -21.52 -0.70
N ASP A 61 -12.14 -22.72 -0.42
CA ASP A 61 -13.10 -23.40 -1.29
C ASP A 61 -14.49 -22.76 -1.25
N LYS A 62 -14.94 -22.32 -0.06
CA LYS A 62 -16.27 -21.74 0.16
C LYS A 62 -16.19 -20.43 0.93
N MET A 63 -16.98 -19.44 0.49
CA MET A 63 -17.12 -18.13 1.14
C MET A 63 -18.59 -17.83 1.41
N GLU A 64 -18.93 -17.51 2.66
CA GLU A 64 -20.27 -17.08 3.08
C GLU A 64 -20.21 -15.71 3.76
N ARG A 65 -20.97 -14.75 3.23
CA ARG A 65 -21.00 -13.38 3.72
C ARG A 65 -22.32 -13.07 4.42
N PHE A 66 -22.23 -12.68 5.68
CA PHE A 66 -23.35 -12.23 6.50
C PHE A 66 -23.37 -10.71 6.58
N GLY A 67 -23.90 -10.06 5.54
CA GLY A 67 -23.87 -8.59 5.42
C GLY A 67 -24.52 -7.81 6.57
N LYS A 68 -25.50 -8.41 7.28
CA LYS A 68 -26.13 -7.79 8.47
C LYS A 68 -25.22 -7.77 9.70
N GLN A 69 -24.24 -8.68 9.75
CA GLN A 69 -23.37 -8.91 10.90
C GLN A 69 -21.93 -8.44 10.64
N GLY A 70 -21.61 -8.01 9.41
CA GLY A 70 -20.24 -7.67 9.01
C GLY A 70 -19.31 -8.89 8.86
N LEU A 71 -19.82 -10.09 9.09
CA LEU A 71 -19.03 -11.32 9.16
C LEU A 71 -18.88 -11.99 7.78
N VAL A 72 -17.67 -12.46 7.51
CA VAL A 72 -17.39 -13.37 6.38
C VAL A 72 -16.76 -14.65 6.92
N ILE A 73 -17.30 -15.79 6.50
CA ILE A 73 -16.82 -17.12 6.87
C ILE A 73 -16.22 -17.77 5.63
N PHE A 74 -14.96 -18.18 5.74
CA PHE A 74 -14.25 -18.97 4.75
C PHE A 74 -14.11 -20.40 5.26
N SER A 75 -14.41 -21.39 4.42
CA SER A 75 -14.33 -22.81 4.80
C SER A 75 -13.78 -23.66 3.66
N GLY A 76 -13.09 -24.74 4.02
CA GLY A 76 -12.43 -25.65 3.08
C GLY A 76 -11.08 -25.12 2.65
N ASN A 77 -10.01 -25.84 3.03
CA ASN A 77 -8.63 -25.60 2.64
C ASN A 77 -8.22 -24.12 2.71
N VAL A 78 -8.50 -23.47 3.84
CA VAL A 78 -8.32 -22.03 3.99
C VAL A 78 -6.85 -21.68 4.15
N VAL A 79 -6.38 -20.73 3.35
CA VAL A 79 -5.03 -20.16 3.43
C VAL A 79 -5.12 -18.64 3.54
N ALA A 80 -4.83 -18.12 4.74
CA ALA A 80 -4.80 -16.69 5.01
C ALA A 80 -3.35 -16.18 5.01
N ARG A 81 -3.10 -15.08 4.27
CA ARG A 81 -1.77 -14.51 4.05
C ARG A 81 -1.77 -13.05 4.45
N GLN A 82 -0.90 -12.69 5.39
CA GLN A 82 -0.66 -11.31 5.81
C GLN A 82 0.77 -11.18 6.32
N ASN A 83 1.48 -10.12 5.92
CA ASN A 83 2.83 -9.82 6.44
C ASN A 83 3.83 -10.96 6.31
N ASN A 84 3.82 -11.66 5.16
CA ASN A 84 4.67 -12.83 4.94
C ASN A 84 4.34 -14.04 5.85
N ALA A 85 3.37 -13.91 6.77
CA ALA A 85 2.83 -15.02 7.54
C ALA A 85 1.72 -15.73 6.74
N VAL A 86 1.71 -17.05 6.82
CA VAL A 86 0.71 -17.91 6.18
C VAL A 86 0.03 -18.74 7.26
N GLN A 87 -1.29 -18.66 7.32
CA GLN A 87 -2.12 -19.39 8.26
C GLN A 87 -2.97 -20.40 7.49
N TYR A 88 -2.88 -21.66 7.90
CA TYR A 88 -3.69 -22.75 7.35
C TYR A 88 -4.80 -23.10 8.33
N ALA A 89 -6.01 -23.28 7.83
CA ALA A 89 -7.16 -23.69 8.63
C ALA A 89 -8.20 -24.41 7.78
N ASP A 90 -9.08 -25.16 8.45
CA ASP A 90 -10.27 -25.69 7.80
C ASP A 90 -11.37 -24.61 7.67
N ARG A 91 -11.43 -23.68 8.64
CA ARG A 91 -12.43 -22.62 8.72
C ARG A 91 -11.86 -21.34 9.34
N VAL A 92 -12.21 -20.18 8.78
CA VAL A 92 -11.81 -18.84 9.25
C VAL A 92 -13.02 -17.91 9.26
N GLU A 93 -13.13 -17.11 10.32
CA GLU A 93 -14.17 -16.09 10.48
C GLU A 93 -13.50 -14.72 10.55
N VAL A 94 -13.96 -13.78 9.71
CA VAL A 94 -13.44 -12.41 9.60
C VAL A 94 -14.52 -11.41 9.95
N TYR A 95 -14.19 -10.49 10.85
CA TYR A 95 -15.09 -9.52 11.48
C TYR A 95 -14.73 -8.08 11.08
#